data_AF-A0A1J4KFY5-F1
#
_entry.id   AF-A0A1J4KFY5-F1
#
_cell.length_a   1.000
_cell.length_b   1.000
_cell.length_c   1.000
_cell.angle_alpha   90.00
_cell.angle_beta   90.00
_cell.angle_gamma   90.00
#
_symmetry.space_group_name_H-M   'P 1'
#
loop_
_entity.id
_entity.type
_entity.pdbx_description
1 polymer ?
#
loop_
_entity_poly.entity_id
_entity_poly.type
_entity_poly.pdbx_seq_one_letter_code
_entity_poly.pdbx_strand_id
1 'polypeptide(L)'
;MELDSFFTDPTRQSPIVTRPNRSIHFGQPSDNSPTIQTAQNHFSFYSTTSPQQAGTTSANNGSLTPRAPVVHCFVCDHANAKVKILTDQFMEALIKNGIKVYVERYLTHQPGYQVRAASLNTTADFFFQIHSKTAGPGHVRLYLGGQPKRMTKEEAVSAVWSWWRLRCGALTKDEVEVISHDKILTLLKDFANINSEDLDFSLLQQQGRELIDRGMSVRPTLTRLHEFETILQNGKSQINSARTMSTDWSFEPGVVLQRCVAVPIVSGLSAPLKELLNMIIDQTIRKARSITSVLERYYISTPPLERLAQEDHMNEIPIDGEQRVGDGSSWRMMIESVDEDRMGSMQIASYGDGHNFVQSVDRIATPVFMLDDF
;
A
#
# COMPACT_ATOMS: atom_id res chain seq x y z
N MET A 1 -51.14 -30.37 20.47
CA MET A 1 -49.73 -30.72 20.28
C MET A 1 -49.40 -30.33 18.85
N GLU A 2 -49.13 -29.04 18.63
CA GLU A 2 -47.80 -28.39 18.78
C GLU A 2 -46.85 -28.91 17.69
N LEU A 3 -46.72 -28.17 16.58
CA LEU A 3 -45.81 -27.03 16.32
C LEU A 3 -44.38 -27.52 16.04
N ASP A 4 -43.97 -27.40 14.77
CA ASP A 4 -42.74 -26.69 14.35
C ASP A 4 -42.64 -26.79 12.81
N SER A 5 -42.88 -25.72 12.04
CA SER A 5 -42.16 -24.45 11.90
C SER A 5 -40.98 -24.54 10.90
N PHE A 6 -41.09 -23.64 9.92
CA PHE A 6 -40.29 -23.46 8.71
C PHE A 6 -38.81 -23.19 9.02
N PHE A 7 -37.90 -23.62 8.13
CA PHE A 7 -36.84 -22.76 7.58
C PHE A 7 -36.25 -23.41 6.31
N THR A 8 -36.65 -22.90 5.15
CA THR A 8 -35.92 -23.07 3.88
C THR A 8 -34.71 -22.14 3.89
N ASP A 9 -33.51 -22.71 3.87
CA ASP A 9 -32.27 -21.97 3.68
C ASP A 9 -32.28 -21.29 2.29
N PRO A 10 -32.00 -19.97 2.18
CA PRO A 10 -31.85 -19.34 0.88
C PRO A 10 -30.54 -19.82 0.24
N THR A 11 -30.65 -20.28 -1.01
CA THR A 11 -29.51 -20.58 -1.88
C THR A 11 -28.53 -19.40 -1.86
N ARG A 12 -27.31 -19.62 -1.34
CA ARG A 12 -26.18 -18.69 -1.49
C ARG A 12 -25.94 -18.44 -2.97
N GLN A 13 -26.38 -17.28 -3.47
CA GLN A 13 -25.96 -16.80 -4.78
C GLN A 13 -24.48 -16.45 -4.72
N SER A 14 -23.72 -16.96 -5.69
CA SER A 14 -22.34 -16.57 -5.92
C SER A 14 -22.28 -15.07 -6.22
N PRO A 15 -21.19 -14.36 -5.86
CA PRO A 15 -21.06 -12.93 -6.15
C PRO A 15 -21.21 -12.69 -7.65
N ILE A 16 -22.17 -11.83 -8.01
CA ILE A 16 -22.41 -11.41 -9.38
C ILE A 16 -21.32 -10.41 -9.75
N VAL A 17 -20.45 -10.81 -10.68
CA VAL A 17 -19.47 -9.92 -11.31
C VAL A 17 -20.21 -8.98 -12.24
N THR A 18 -20.38 -7.72 -11.84
CA THR A 18 -20.99 -6.70 -12.69
C THR A 18 -20.03 -6.34 -13.81
N ARG A 19 -20.42 -6.60 -15.07
CA ARG A 19 -19.63 -6.30 -16.26
C ARG A 19 -19.69 -4.80 -16.59
N PRO A 20 -18.59 -4.18 -17.06
CA PRO A 20 -18.62 -2.79 -17.53
C PRO A 20 -19.49 -2.62 -18.77
N ASN A 21 -20.22 -1.50 -18.82
CA ASN A 21 -21.18 -1.17 -19.88
C ASN A 21 -20.50 -0.94 -21.24
N ARG A 22 -21.14 -1.47 -22.30
CA ARG A 22 -20.71 -1.31 -23.69
C ARG A 22 -21.06 0.09 -24.20
N SER A 23 -20.09 0.84 -24.70
CA SER A 23 -20.34 1.87 -25.71
C SER A 23 -19.51 1.57 -26.94
N ILE A 24 -20.15 1.54 -28.12
CA ILE A 24 -19.52 1.23 -29.40
C ILE A 24 -19.57 2.51 -30.24
N HIS A 25 -18.40 3.04 -30.58
CA HIS A 25 -18.26 4.02 -31.66
C HIS A 25 -17.26 3.48 -32.68
N PHE A 26 -17.73 3.30 -33.91
CA PHE A 26 -16.94 2.86 -35.06
C PHE A 26 -16.32 4.07 -35.76
N GLY A 27 -15.01 4.02 -36.01
CA GLY A 27 -14.30 4.91 -36.91
C GLY A 27 -13.04 4.24 -37.47
N GLN A 28 -13.07 3.88 -38.75
CA GLN A 28 -11.89 3.65 -39.62
C GLN A 28 -11.21 5.02 -39.95
N PRO A 29 -9.94 5.14 -40.44
CA PRO A 29 -9.30 4.25 -41.45
C PRO A 29 -7.74 4.08 -41.45
N SER A 30 -7.31 3.11 -42.30
CA SER A 30 -6.17 3.04 -43.28
C SER A 30 -4.67 3.27 -42.93
N ASP A 31 -3.91 2.16 -43.04
CA ASP A 31 -2.79 1.83 -43.95
C ASP A 31 -1.41 2.56 -44.01
N ASN A 32 -0.39 1.68 -43.89
CA ASN A 32 0.88 1.53 -44.64
C ASN A 32 2.25 1.94 -44.02
N SER A 33 3.09 0.88 -43.95
CA SER A 33 4.47 0.63 -43.47
C SER A 33 5.58 1.14 -44.42
N PRO A 34 6.86 0.67 -44.36
CA PRO A 34 7.82 0.31 -43.29
C PRO A 34 9.17 1.09 -43.46
N THR A 35 10.26 0.88 -42.70
CA THR A 35 11.54 0.18 -43.08
C THR A 35 12.59 0.49 -41.98
N ILE A 36 13.06 -0.44 -41.13
CA ILE A 36 14.31 -1.28 -41.18
C ILE A 36 15.62 -0.50 -41.45
N GLN A 37 16.58 -0.46 -40.50
CA GLN A 37 17.85 -1.26 -40.46
C GLN A 37 18.90 -0.76 -39.42
N THR A 38 19.51 -1.71 -38.67
CA THR A 38 20.94 -1.82 -38.19
C THR A 38 21.62 -0.70 -37.36
N ALA A 39 22.52 -0.91 -36.37
CA ALA A 39 23.19 -2.05 -35.77
C ALA A 39 23.96 -1.64 -34.48
N GLN A 40 24.37 -2.65 -33.70
CA GLN A 40 25.54 -2.74 -32.79
C GLN A 40 25.47 -2.15 -31.36
N ASN A 41 25.62 -3.08 -30.42
CA ASN A 41 25.52 -2.95 -28.97
C ASN A 41 26.82 -2.39 -28.36
N HIS A 42 26.67 -1.34 -27.54
CA HIS A 42 27.61 -0.99 -26.47
C HIS A 42 26.79 -0.82 -25.18
N PHE A 43 27.10 -1.62 -24.15
CA PHE A 43 26.46 -1.54 -22.84
C PHE A 43 26.95 -0.28 -22.11
N SER A 44 26.03 0.63 -21.75
CA SER A 44 26.25 1.68 -20.74
C SER A 44 24.90 2.20 -20.22
N PHE A 45 24.69 2.11 -18.90
CA PHE A 45 23.54 2.70 -18.20
C PHE A 45 23.74 4.21 -18.08
N TYR A 46 23.17 4.96 -19.00
CA TYR A 46 22.90 6.39 -18.82
C TYR A 46 21.44 6.66 -19.18
N SER A 47 20.68 7.09 -18.18
CA SER A 47 19.39 7.75 -18.33
C SER A 47 19.60 9.05 -19.11
N THR A 48 19.65 8.96 -20.44
CA THR A 48 19.65 10.11 -21.32
C THR A 48 18.21 10.36 -21.75
N THR A 49 17.59 11.34 -21.11
CA THR A 49 16.48 12.09 -21.69
C THR A 49 16.98 12.75 -22.98
N SER A 50 16.61 12.18 -24.12
CA SER A 50 16.68 12.87 -25.42
C SER A 50 15.24 13.16 -25.88
N PRO A 51 14.91 14.41 -26.21
CA PRO A 51 13.61 14.79 -26.72
C PRO A 51 13.50 14.46 -28.22
N GLN A 52 12.25 14.26 -28.68
CA GLN A 52 11.82 13.98 -30.08
C GLN A 52 11.98 12.50 -30.49
N GLN A 53 10.93 11.74 -30.78
CA GLN A 53 9.76 12.10 -31.58
C GLN A 53 8.45 12.00 -30.78
N ALA A 54 7.94 13.16 -30.39
CA ALA A 54 6.51 13.34 -30.28
C ALA A 54 5.98 13.33 -31.72
N GLY A 55 5.36 12.21 -32.13
CA GLY A 55 4.35 12.29 -33.17
C GLY A 55 3.28 13.25 -32.65
N THR A 56 3.24 14.45 -33.23
CA THR A 56 2.13 15.38 -33.09
C THR A 56 0.90 14.76 -33.78
N THR A 57 0.28 13.80 -33.12
CA THR A 57 -1.18 13.71 -33.15
C THR A 57 -1.66 14.74 -32.15
N SER A 58 -2.47 15.67 -32.64
CA SER A 58 -3.17 16.73 -31.95
C SER A 58 -3.34 16.53 -30.45
N ALA A 59 -3.12 17.60 -29.69
CA ALA A 59 -3.58 17.75 -28.31
C ALA A 59 -5.11 17.55 -28.25
N ASN A 60 -5.55 16.31 -28.31
CA ASN A 60 -6.80 15.92 -27.69
C ASN A 60 -6.48 15.82 -26.20
N ASN A 61 -7.23 16.56 -25.40
CA ASN A 61 -7.43 16.35 -23.98
C ASN A 61 -8.10 14.97 -23.73
N GLY A 62 -7.56 13.91 -24.33
CA GLY A 62 -8.03 12.55 -24.24
C GLY A 62 -7.36 11.85 -23.07
N SER A 63 -8.16 11.14 -22.28
CA SER A 63 -7.68 10.25 -21.22
C SER A 63 -6.67 9.24 -21.79
N LEU A 64 -5.57 9.00 -21.07
CA LEU A 64 -4.63 7.95 -21.45
C LEU A 64 -5.29 6.58 -21.27
N THR A 65 -5.18 5.68 -22.24
CA THR A 65 -5.62 4.29 -22.06
C THR A 65 -4.41 3.40 -21.81
N PRO A 66 -4.38 2.68 -20.67
CA PRO A 66 -3.29 1.75 -20.38
C PRO A 66 -3.31 0.55 -21.34
N ARG A 67 -2.13 0.10 -21.79
CA ARG A 67 -2.03 -1.10 -22.62
C ARG A 67 -2.46 -2.34 -21.85
N ALA A 68 -2.79 -3.42 -22.56
CA ALA A 68 -2.96 -4.74 -21.96
C ALA A 68 -1.65 -5.22 -21.28
N PRO A 69 -1.74 -5.93 -20.14
CA PRO A 69 -0.58 -6.55 -19.51
C PRO A 69 -0.06 -7.72 -20.35
N VAL A 70 1.23 -7.96 -20.25
CA VAL A 70 1.95 -9.09 -20.84
C VAL A 70 2.35 -10.05 -19.74
N VAL A 71 1.92 -11.30 -19.88
CA VAL A 71 2.27 -12.40 -18.99
C VAL A 71 3.27 -13.32 -19.69
N HIS A 72 4.36 -13.67 -19.01
CA HIS A 72 5.24 -14.76 -19.40
C HIS A 72 4.86 -16.03 -18.62
N CYS A 73 4.43 -17.07 -19.33
CA CYS A 73 4.15 -18.39 -18.78
C CYS A 73 5.29 -19.37 -19.07
N PHE A 74 5.98 -19.79 -18.01
CA PHE A 74 7.06 -20.75 -18.01
C PHE A 74 6.52 -22.14 -17.61
N VAL A 75 6.39 -23.03 -18.60
CA VAL A 75 5.71 -24.32 -18.46
C VAL A 75 6.73 -25.45 -18.39
N CYS A 76 6.87 -26.09 -17.23
CA CYS A 76 7.72 -27.26 -17.03
C CYS A 76 6.92 -28.56 -17.15
N ASP A 77 7.57 -29.68 -17.42
CA ASP A 77 6.93 -31.00 -17.51
C ASP A 77 5.82 -31.06 -18.58
N HIS A 78 5.99 -30.39 -19.72
CA HIS A 78 4.91 -30.20 -20.69
C HIS A 78 4.40 -31.51 -21.34
N ALA A 79 5.17 -32.60 -21.29
CA ALA A 79 4.72 -33.93 -21.71
C ALA A 79 3.65 -34.51 -20.77
N ASN A 80 3.49 -33.98 -19.55
CA ASN A 80 2.47 -34.41 -18.61
C ASN A 80 1.08 -33.90 -19.04
N ALA A 81 0.12 -34.80 -19.21
CA ALA A 81 -1.23 -34.48 -19.64
C ALA A 81 -1.93 -33.44 -18.74
N LYS A 82 -1.74 -33.51 -17.41
CA LYS A 82 -2.34 -32.55 -16.47
C LYS A 82 -1.76 -31.15 -16.66
N VAL A 83 -0.46 -31.05 -16.89
CA VAL A 83 0.22 -29.76 -17.16
C VAL A 83 -0.30 -29.17 -18.46
N LYS A 84 -0.40 -29.98 -19.52
CA LYS A 84 -0.90 -29.53 -20.82
C LYS A 84 -2.32 -28.99 -20.71
N ILE A 85 -3.24 -29.76 -20.11
CA ILE A 85 -4.64 -29.35 -19.92
C ILE A 85 -4.73 -28.05 -19.11
N LEU A 86 -4.00 -27.94 -17.99
CA LEU A 86 -4.02 -26.72 -17.19
C LEU A 86 -3.44 -25.53 -17.97
N THR A 87 -2.36 -25.75 -18.71
CA THR A 87 -1.72 -24.70 -19.52
C THR A 87 -2.73 -24.14 -20.53
N ASP A 88 -3.40 -25.02 -21.28
CA ASP A 88 -4.35 -24.61 -22.31
C ASP A 88 -5.54 -23.84 -21.70
N GLN A 89 -6.09 -24.34 -20.59
CA GLN A 89 -7.16 -23.65 -19.86
C GLN A 89 -6.74 -22.29 -19.32
N PHE A 90 -5.51 -22.17 -18.81
CA PHE A 90 -5.01 -20.92 -18.26
C PHE A 90 -4.73 -19.90 -19.38
N MET A 91 -4.16 -20.33 -20.51
CA MET A 91 -3.97 -19.47 -21.67
C MET A 91 -5.31 -18.92 -22.17
N GLU A 92 -6.31 -19.79 -22.31
CA GLU A 92 -7.66 -19.40 -22.71
C GLU A 92 -8.26 -18.37 -21.75
N ALA A 93 -8.13 -18.60 -20.42
CA ALA A 93 -8.61 -17.67 -19.41
C ALA A 93 -7.91 -16.30 -19.50
N LEU A 94 -6.59 -16.25 -19.68
CA LEU A 94 -5.84 -15.00 -19.85
C LEU A 94 -6.28 -14.25 -21.11
N ILE A 95 -6.32 -14.94 -22.25
CA ILE A 95 -6.69 -14.37 -23.55
C ILE A 95 -8.11 -13.83 -23.54
N LYS A 96 -9.08 -14.60 -23.00
CA LYS A 96 -10.47 -14.16 -22.89
C LYS A 96 -10.63 -12.90 -22.05
N ASN A 97 -9.70 -12.65 -21.14
CA ASN A 97 -9.67 -11.46 -20.28
C ASN A 97 -8.73 -10.37 -20.80
N GLY A 98 -8.37 -10.36 -22.09
CA GLY A 98 -7.60 -9.27 -22.70
C GLY A 98 -6.11 -9.27 -22.37
N ILE A 99 -5.57 -10.33 -21.76
CA ILE A 99 -4.17 -10.40 -21.35
C ILE A 99 -3.33 -11.00 -22.47
N LYS A 100 -2.21 -10.36 -22.81
CA LYS A 100 -1.26 -10.87 -23.81
C LYS A 100 -0.34 -11.89 -23.15
N VAL A 101 -0.06 -12.99 -23.84
CA VAL A 101 0.63 -14.12 -23.22
C VAL A 101 1.80 -14.59 -24.06
N TYR A 102 3.00 -14.62 -23.48
CA TYR A 102 4.17 -15.28 -24.04
C TYR A 102 4.39 -16.60 -23.29
N VAL A 103 4.67 -17.69 -24.01
CA VAL A 103 4.78 -19.04 -23.42
C VAL A 103 6.10 -19.68 -23.80
N GLU A 104 6.81 -20.17 -22.80
CA GLU A 104 7.97 -21.07 -22.93
C GLU A 104 7.59 -22.46 -22.40
N ARG A 105 7.86 -23.50 -23.20
CA ARG A 105 7.50 -24.88 -22.85
C ARG A 105 8.76 -25.75 -22.77
N TYR A 106 8.91 -26.41 -21.63
CA TYR A 106 10.00 -27.34 -21.35
C TYR A 106 9.42 -28.74 -21.15
N LEU A 107 10.02 -29.73 -21.82
CA LEU A 107 9.60 -31.13 -21.69
C LEU A 107 9.93 -31.70 -20.31
N THR A 108 10.94 -31.17 -19.64
CA THR A 108 11.46 -31.64 -18.35
C THR A 108 11.20 -30.64 -17.23
N HIS A 109 11.30 -31.14 -16.00
CA HIS A 109 11.23 -30.31 -14.81
C HIS A 109 12.40 -29.32 -14.76
N GLN A 110 12.11 -28.07 -14.43
CA GLN A 110 13.13 -27.04 -14.25
C GLN A 110 13.32 -26.78 -12.74
N PRO A 111 14.57 -26.82 -12.22
CA PRO A 111 14.86 -26.50 -10.84
C PRO A 111 14.36 -25.12 -10.42
N GLY A 112 13.91 -25.00 -9.17
CA GLY A 112 13.32 -23.75 -8.65
C GLY A 112 14.24 -22.53 -8.72
N TYR A 113 15.56 -22.72 -8.58
CA TYR A 113 16.54 -21.62 -8.71
C TYR A 113 16.63 -21.07 -10.13
N GLN A 114 16.49 -21.93 -11.15
CA GLN A 114 16.49 -21.50 -12.56
C GLN A 114 15.22 -20.74 -12.89
N VAL A 115 14.08 -21.22 -12.40
CA VAL A 115 12.78 -20.55 -12.58
C VAL A 115 12.78 -19.18 -11.88
N ARG A 116 13.36 -19.10 -10.68
CA ARG A 116 13.54 -17.82 -9.97
C ARG A 116 14.42 -16.87 -10.79
N ALA A 117 15.56 -17.32 -11.31
CA ALA A 117 16.41 -16.49 -12.15
C ALA A 117 15.67 -16.00 -13.42
N ALA A 118 14.94 -16.89 -14.10
CA ALA A 118 14.11 -16.53 -15.26
C ALA A 118 13.04 -15.49 -14.89
N SER A 119 12.39 -15.62 -13.74
CA SER A 119 11.36 -14.68 -13.28
C SER A 119 11.90 -13.26 -13.01
N LEU A 120 13.18 -13.12 -12.68
CA LEU A 120 13.84 -11.83 -12.46
C LEU A 120 14.35 -11.20 -13.75
N ASN A 121 14.57 -12.01 -14.80
CA ASN A 121 15.13 -11.58 -16.07
C ASN A 121 14.08 -11.43 -17.19
N THR A 122 12.81 -11.69 -16.91
CA THR A 122 11.76 -11.54 -17.91
C THR A 122 11.46 -10.08 -18.21
N THR A 123 11.14 -9.77 -19.46
CA THR A 123 10.67 -8.44 -19.90
C THR A 123 9.14 -8.30 -19.83
N ALA A 124 8.42 -9.35 -19.40
CA ALA A 124 6.98 -9.33 -19.20
C ALA A 124 6.61 -8.58 -17.92
N ASP A 125 5.36 -8.14 -17.81
CA ASP A 125 4.85 -7.46 -16.61
C ASP A 125 4.67 -8.43 -15.45
N PHE A 126 4.35 -9.70 -15.77
CA PHE A 126 4.11 -10.78 -14.83
C PHE A 126 4.76 -12.08 -15.31
N PHE A 127 5.23 -12.90 -14.36
CA PHE A 127 5.82 -14.19 -14.63
C PHE A 127 5.07 -15.30 -13.90
N PHE A 128 4.65 -16.33 -14.64
CA PHE A 128 4.00 -17.50 -14.09
C PHE A 128 4.78 -18.77 -14.36
N GLN A 129 4.81 -19.67 -13.39
CA GLN A 129 5.25 -21.05 -13.59
C GLN A 129 4.05 -22.01 -13.54
N ILE A 130 4.03 -22.96 -14.48
CA ILE A 130 3.14 -24.12 -14.46
C ILE A 130 4.01 -25.37 -14.46
N HIS A 131 3.79 -26.29 -13.52
CA HIS A 131 4.50 -27.57 -13.48
C HIS A 131 3.65 -28.66 -12.86
N SER A 132 4.15 -29.90 -12.93
CA SER A 132 3.40 -31.10 -12.50
C SER A 132 2.82 -31.01 -11.09
N LYS A 133 3.53 -30.44 -10.10
CA LYS A 133 3.03 -30.36 -8.72
C LYS A 133 1.91 -29.33 -8.53
N THR A 134 1.87 -28.26 -9.35
CA THR A 134 0.79 -27.27 -9.29
C THR A 134 -0.38 -27.66 -10.19
N ALA A 135 -0.10 -28.40 -11.27
CA ALA A 135 -1.11 -28.84 -12.22
C ALA A 135 -2.10 -29.86 -11.64
N GLY A 136 -1.65 -30.78 -10.78
CA GLY A 136 -2.55 -31.76 -10.15
C GLY A 136 -3.75 -31.10 -9.45
N PRO A 137 -3.51 -30.09 -8.59
CA PRO A 137 -4.58 -29.32 -7.97
C PRO A 137 -5.17 -28.18 -8.82
N GLY A 138 -4.78 -28.01 -10.09
CA GLY A 138 -5.28 -26.92 -10.95
C GLY A 138 -4.74 -25.52 -10.63
N HIS A 139 -3.55 -25.42 -10.03
CA HIS A 139 -2.95 -24.15 -9.63
C HIS A 139 -1.80 -23.72 -10.53
N VAL A 140 -1.53 -22.43 -10.55
CA VAL A 140 -0.36 -21.79 -11.16
C VAL A 140 0.46 -21.06 -10.09
N ARG A 141 1.70 -20.68 -10.40
CA ARG A 141 2.54 -19.87 -9.49
C ARG A 141 2.88 -18.54 -10.13
N LEU A 142 2.40 -17.45 -9.55
CA LEU A 142 2.86 -16.10 -9.88
C LEU A 142 4.18 -15.82 -9.14
N TYR A 143 5.19 -15.30 -9.82
CA TYR A 143 6.42 -14.86 -9.19
C TYR A 143 6.41 -13.34 -9.02
N LEU A 144 6.52 -12.88 -7.77
CA LEU A 144 6.67 -11.46 -7.41
C LEU A 144 8.00 -11.28 -6.69
N GLY A 145 8.91 -10.47 -7.22
CA GLY A 145 10.25 -10.30 -6.64
C GLY A 145 11.02 -11.63 -6.52
N GLY A 146 10.80 -12.58 -7.44
CA GLY A 146 11.41 -13.91 -7.40
C GLY A 146 10.77 -14.90 -6.40
N GLN A 147 9.73 -14.50 -5.68
CA GLN A 147 9.02 -15.35 -4.73
C GLN A 147 7.74 -15.94 -5.35
N PRO A 148 7.54 -17.27 -5.33
CA PRO A 148 6.36 -17.90 -5.90
C PRO A 148 5.15 -17.80 -4.96
N LYS A 149 4.04 -17.29 -5.47
CA LYS A 149 2.71 -17.36 -4.85
C LYS A 149 1.83 -18.32 -5.65
N ARG A 150 1.36 -19.38 -5.00
CA ARG A 150 0.43 -20.34 -5.60
C ARG A 150 -0.98 -19.79 -5.57
N MET A 151 -1.72 -19.98 -6.67
CA MET A 151 -3.10 -19.50 -6.83
C MET A 151 -3.83 -20.31 -7.90
N THR A 152 -5.16 -20.23 -7.93
CA THR A 152 -5.99 -20.78 -9.01
C THR A 152 -5.83 -19.95 -10.28
N LYS A 153 -6.32 -20.46 -11.43
CA LYS A 153 -6.26 -19.73 -12.70
C LYS A 153 -7.15 -18.48 -12.68
N GLU A 154 -8.28 -18.53 -12.00
CA GLU A 154 -9.20 -17.40 -11.82
C GLU A 154 -8.58 -16.32 -10.93
N GLU A 155 -8.00 -16.71 -9.79
CA GLU A 155 -7.25 -15.81 -8.91
C GLU A 155 -6.08 -15.15 -9.64
N ALA A 156 -5.38 -15.90 -10.49
CA ALA A 156 -4.28 -15.38 -11.29
C ALA A 156 -4.71 -14.28 -12.26
N VAL A 157 -5.83 -14.46 -12.97
CA VAL A 157 -6.38 -13.43 -13.86
C VAL A 157 -6.76 -12.17 -13.07
N SER A 158 -7.45 -12.34 -11.94
CA SER A 158 -7.84 -11.22 -11.07
C SER A 158 -6.61 -10.49 -10.52
N ALA A 159 -5.59 -11.24 -10.09
CA ALA A 159 -4.34 -10.67 -9.61
C ALA A 159 -3.63 -9.85 -10.71
N VAL A 160 -3.48 -10.40 -11.91
CA VAL A 160 -2.84 -9.67 -13.03
C VAL A 160 -3.52 -8.33 -13.25
N TRP A 161 -4.85 -8.29 -13.34
CA TRP A 161 -5.57 -7.05 -13.57
C TRP A 161 -5.49 -6.09 -12.38
N SER A 162 -5.63 -6.57 -11.15
CA SER A 162 -5.54 -5.73 -9.94
C SER A 162 -4.16 -5.06 -9.84
N TRP A 163 -3.08 -5.83 -10.00
CA TRP A 163 -1.73 -5.30 -9.95
C TRP A 163 -1.41 -4.40 -11.14
N TRP A 164 -1.92 -4.73 -12.33
CA TRP A 164 -1.68 -3.94 -13.53
C TRP A 164 -2.35 -2.57 -13.46
N ARG A 165 -3.62 -2.52 -13.02
CA ARG A 165 -4.34 -1.26 -12.81
C ARG A 165 -3.68 -0.39 -11.75
N LEU A 166 -3.22 -1.01 -10.65
CA LEU A 166 -2.45 -0.31 -9.62
C LEU A 166 -1.19 0.33 -10.20
N ARG A 167 -0.38 -0.44 -10.95
CA ARG A 167 0.85 0.06 -11.60
C ARG A 167 0.60 1.18 -12.61
N CYS A 168 -0.54 1.15 -13.29
CA CYS A 168 -0.91 2.18 -14.26
C CYS A 168 -1.61 3.38 -13.62
N GLY A 169 -1.98 3.31 -12.33
CA GLY A 169 -2.83 4.28 -11.65
C GLY A 169 -4.24 4.38 -12.25
N ALA A 170 -4.75 3.30 -12.83
CA ALA A 170 -6.01 3.21 -13.58
C ALA A 170 -7.13 2.54 -12.76
N LEU A 171 -7.31 2.95 -11.50
CA LEU A 171 -8.26 2.31 -10.58
C LEU A 171 -9.67 2.88 -10.76
N THR A 172 -10.68 2.01 -10.72
CA THR A 172 -12.09 2.45 -10.68
C THR A 172 -12.43 3.02 -9.30
N LYS A 173 -13.60 3.67 -9.20
CA LYS A 173 -14.13 4.12 -7.91
C LYS A 173 -14.28 2.96 -6.92
N ASP A 174 -14.87 1.86 -7.35
CA ASP A 174 -15.07 0.67 -6.50
C ASP A 174 -13.73 0.07 -6.02
N GLU A 175 -12.70 0.08 -6.88
CA GLU A 175 -11.36 -0.40 -6.52
C GLU A 175 -10.66 0.54 -5.52
N VAL A 176 -10.87 1.85 -5.66
CA VAL A 176 -10.37 2.87 -4.74
C VAL A 176 -11.00 2.76 -3.36
N GLU A 177 -12.27 2.37 -3.25
CA GLU A 177 -12.96 2.22 -1.96
C GLU A 177 -12.45 1.03 -1.13
N VAL A 178 -11.91 -0.01 -1.78
CA VAL A 178 -11.43 -1.24 -1.11
C VAL A 178 -9.90 -1.39 -1.13
N ILE A 179 -9.18 -0.37 -1.58
CA ILE A 179 -7.72 -0.41 -1.65
C ILE A 179 -7.10 -0.49 -0.25
N SER A 180 -6.09 -1.33 -0.08
CA SER A 180 -5.40 -1.46 1.21
C SER A 180 -4.48 -0.28 1.50
N HIS A 181 -4.26 -0.01 2.79
CA HIS A 181 -3.34 1.03 3.25
C HIS A 181 -1.94 0.92 2.63
N ASP A 182 -1.36 -0.28 2.57
CA ASP A 182 -0.03 -0.49 1.98
C ASP A 182 0.05 -0.11 0.49
N LYS A 183 -1.04 -0.35 -0.25
CA LYS A 183 -1.12 0.04 -1.67
C LYS A 183 -1.24 1.56 -1.79
N ILE A 184 -1.99 2.21 -0.91
CA ILE A 184 -2.07 3.68 -0.86
C ILE A 184 -0.69 4.27 -0.61
N LEU A 185 0.05 3.77 0.38
CA LEU A 185 1.42 4.23 0.67
C LEU A 185 2.34 4.05 -0.53
N THR A 186 2.24 2.91 -1.22
CA THR A 186 3.01 2.66 -2.45
C THR A 186 2.64 3.67 -3.55
N LEU A 187 1.35 3.98 -3.73
CA LEU A 187 0.90 4.97 -4.72
C LEU A 187 1.35 6.39 -4.37
N LEU A 188 1.30 6.79 -3.10
CA LEU A 188 1.80 8.09 -2.65
C LEU A 188 3.31 8.22 -2.90
N LYS A 189 4.06 7.13 -2.69
CA LYS A 189 5.48 7.09 -3.02
C LYS A 189 5.71 7.19 -4.53
N ASP A 190 5.04 6.36 -5.32
CA ASP A 190 5.28 6.23 -6.77
C ASP A 190 4.82 7.48 -7.55
N PHE A 191 3.73 8.13 -7.13
CA PHE A 191 3.12 9.25 -7.87
C PHE A 191 3.31 10.63 -7.25
N ALA A 192 3.66 10.71 -5.96
CA ALA A 192 3.82 11.98 -5.25
C ALA A 192 5.17 12.10 -4.52
N ASN A 193 6.00 11.04 -4.54
CA ASN A 193 7.27 10.97 -3.82
C ASN A 193 7.13 11.26 -2.31
N ILE A 194 6.03 10.81 -1.71
CA ILE A 194 5.76 10.91 -0.26
C ILE A 194 6.03 9.56 0.37
N ASN A 195 6.91 9.51 1.38
CA ASN A 195 7.17 8.29 2.14
C ASN A 195 6.18 8.14 3.30
N SER A 196 6.08 6.95 3.88
CA SER A 196 5.23 6.70 5.05
C SER A 196 5.59 7.58 6.25
N GLU A 197 6.88 7.89 6.42
CA GLU A 197 7.39 8.76 7.48
C GLU A 197 6.90 10.21 7.35
N ASP A 198 6.63 10.68 6.12
CA ASP A 198 6.15 12.03 5.85
C ASP A 198 4.65 12.19 6.19
N LEU A 199 3.96 11.07 6.48
CA LEU A 199 2.54 11.03 6.86
C LEU A 199 2.32 10.83 8.37
N ASP A 200 3.34 10.35 9.08
CA ASP A 200 3.27 10.06 10.51
C ASP A 200 3.97 11.15 11.35
N PHE A 201 3.16 11.94 12.05
CA PHE A 201 3.65 12.99 12.95
C PHE A 201 3.73 12.58 14.41
N SER A 202 3.50 11.31 14.76
CA SER A 202 3.44 10.86 16.17
C SER A 202 4.72 11.19 16.93
N LEU A 203 5.88 10.94 16.31
CA LEU A 203 7.17 11.28 16.90
C LEU A 203 7.37 12.80 17.07
N LEU A 204 7.01 13.60 16.06
CA LEU A 204 7.11 15.06 16.14
C LEU A 204 6.15 15.66 17.18
N GLN A 205 4.96 15.09 17.29
CA GLN A 205 3.96 15.48 18.29
C GLN A 205 4.47 15.19 19.71
N GLN A 206 5.05 14.00 19.93
CA GLN A 206 5.67 13.65 21.21
C GLN A 206 6.84 14.58 21.54
N GLN A 207 7.76 14.78 20.59
CA GLN A 207 8.91 15.68 20.77
C GLN A 207 8.45 17.12 21.08
N GLY A 208 7.44 17.62 20.37
CA GLY A 208 6.88 18.93 20.60
C GLY A 208 6.28 19.08 22.00
N ARG A 209 5.57 18.06 22.49
CA ARG A 209 5.06 18.02 23.86
C ARG A 209 6.19 18.04 24.89
N GLU A 210 7.20 17.19 24.73
CA GLU A 210 8.35 17.13 25.63
C GLU A 210 9.13 18.47 25.69
N LEU A 211 9.24 19.16 24.55
CA LEU A 211 9.89 20.48 24.49
C LEU A 211 9.07 21.53 25.24
N ILE A 212 7.74 21.52 25.12
CA ILE A 212 6.85 22.40 25.89
C ILE A 212 6.97 22.12 27.39
N ASP A 213 6.87 20.84 27.79
CA ASP A 213 6.90 20.43 29.20
C ASP A 213 8.23 20.79 29.88
N ARG A 214 9.33 20.79 29.12
CA ARG A 214 10.67 21.16 29.60
C ARG A 214 11.01 22.64 29.43
N GLY A 215 10.10 23.45 28.88
CA GLY A 215 10.36 24.87 28.59
C GLY A 215 11.48 25.09 27.56
N MET A 216 11.72 24.11 26.69
CA MET A 216 12.74 24.16 25.65
C MET A 216 12.19 24.73 24.33
N SER A 217 13.09 25.09 23.42
CA SER A 217 12.70 25.64 22.13
C SER A 217 12.01 24.60 21.25
N VAL A 218 10.78 24.89 20.80
CA VAL A 218 10.02 24.06 19.85
C VAL A 218 10.43 24.28 18.39
N ARG A 219 11.33 25.24 18.11
CA ARG A 219 11.76 25.59 16.75
C ARG A 219 12.21 24.38 15.90
N PRO A 220 13.01 23.42 16.41
CA PRO A 220 13.42 22.26 15.61
C PRO A 220 12.22 21.44 15.10
N THR A 221 11.23 21.22 15.96
CA THR A 221 10.00 20.50 15.62
C THR A 221 9.16 21.29 14.61
N LEU A 222 9.02 22.61 14.79
CA LEU A 222 8.32 23.48 13.84
C LEU A 222 8.97 23.48 12.46
N THR A 223 10.30 23.61 12.39
CA THR A 223 11.04 23.53 11.12
C THR A 223 10.75 22.21 10.41
N ARG A 224 10.78 21.08 11.14
CA ARG A 224 10.52 19.77 10.56
C ARG A 224 9.08 19.60 10.09
N LEU A 225 8.10 20.15 10.81
CA LEU A 225 6.69 20.17 10.38
C LEU A 225 6.51 20.98 9.08
N HIS A 226 7.20 22.11 8.93
CA HIS A 226 7.17 22.89 7.68
C HIS A 226 7.85 22.19 6.51
N GLU A 227 8.93 21.44 6.76
CA GLU A 227 9.56 20.58 5.75
C GLU A 227 8.58 19.52 5.25
N PHE A 228 7.89 18.84 6.16
CA PHE A 228 6.85 17.86 5.81
C PHE A 228 5.67 18.50 5.07
N GLU A 229 5.18 19.67 5.51
CA GLU A 229 4.14 20.39 4.76
C GLU A 229 4.60 20.71 3.33
N THR A 230 5.85 21.12 3.14
CA THR A 230 6.42 21.41 1.81
C THR A 230 6.45 20.16 0.93
N ILE A 231 6.87 19.02 1.48
CA ILE A 231 6.85 17.71 0.77
C ILE A 231 5.43 17.36 0.35
N LEU A 232 4.45 17.50 1.26
CA LEU A 232 3.04 17.20 0.99
C LEU A 232 2.45 18.11 -0.08
N GLN A 233 2.72 19.41 -0.05
CA GLN A 233 2.26 20.37 -1.08
C GLN A 233 2.88 20.07 -2.44
N ASN A 234 4.17 19.71 -2.48
CA ASN A 234 4.84 19.29 -3.70
C ASN A 234 4.21 18.01 -4.27
N GLY A 235 3.95 17.02 -3.42
CA GLY A 235 3.28 15.78 -3.82
C GLY A 235 1.86 16.02 -4.34
N LYS A 236 1.11 16.93 -3.72
CA LYS A 236 -0.21 17.36 -4.20
C LYS A 236 -0.13 17.97 -5.60
N SER A 237 0.86 18.82 -5.84
CA SER A 237 1.09 19.41 -7.17
C SER A 237 1.41 18.34 -8.23
N GLN A 238 2.20 17.32 -7.87
CA GLN A 238 2.51 16.19 -8.75
C GLN A 238 1.25 15.38 -9.10
N ILE A 239 0.40 15.05 -8.12
CA ILE A 239 -0.86 14.33 -8.37
C ILE A 239 -1.79 15.12 -9.31
N ASN A 240 -1.90 16.43 -9.09
CA ASN A 240 -2.77 17.28 -9.91
C ASN A 240 -2.25 17.44 -11.34
N SER A 241 -0.93 17.51 -11.52
CA SER A 241 -0.29 17.60 -12.84
C SER A 241 -0.17 16.25 -13.56
N ALA A 242 -0.33 15.12 -12.85
CA ALA A 242 -0.31 13.80 -13.45
C ALA A 242 -1.38 13.68 -14.56
N ARG A 243 -1.03 13.03 -15.68
CA ARG A 243 -1.98 12.81 -16.78
C ARG A 243 -3.15 11.95 -16.30
N THR A 244 -4.35 12.27 -16.76
CA THR A 244 -5.55 11.50 -16.40
C THR A 244 -5.54 10.16 -17.13
N MET A 245 -5.70 9.09 -16.35
CA MET A 245 -5.75 7.71 -16.85
C MET A 245 -7.19 7.22 -16.94
N SER A 246 -7.51 6.56 -18.05
CA SER A 246 -8.80 5.93 -18.29
C SER A 246 -8.94 4.71 -17.40
N THR A 247 -10.09 4.60 -16.76
CA THR A 247 -10.53 3.37 -16.08
C THR A 247 -11.19 2.39 -17.05
N ASP A 248 -11.63 2.90 -18.21
CA ASP A 248 -12.24 2.11 -19.26
C ASP A 248 -11.17 1.39 -20.06
N TRP A 249 -11.36 0.07 -20.20
CA TRP A 249 -10.53 -0.79 -21.03
C TRP A 249 -11.33 -1.24 -22.25
N SER A 250 -10.73 -1.13 -23.44
CA SER A 250 -11.29 -1.77 -24.63
C SER A 250 -11.30 -3.28 -24.43
N PHE A 251 -12.46 -3.90 -24.62
CA PHE A 251 -12.64 -5.34 -24.48
C PHE A 251 -12.14 -6.06 -25.73
N GLU A 252 -10.84 -5.99 -25.96
CA GLU A 252 -10.17 -6.78 -27.00
C GLU A 252 -9.61 -8.05 -26.36
N PRO A 253 -9.88 -9.24 -26.94
CA PRO A 253 -9.21 -10.45 -26.50
C PRO A 253 -7.69 -10.30 -26.57
N GLY A 254 -7.02 -10.92 -25.60
CA GLY A 254 -5.58 -11.02 -25.59
C GLY A 254 -5.06 -11.87 -26.75
N VAL A 255 -3.75 -11.95 -26.88
CA VAL A 255 -3.12 -12.75 -27.94
C VAL A 255 -1.91 -13.49 -27.39
N VAL A 256 -1.60 -14.65 -28.00
CA VAL A 256 -0.34 -15.33 -27.76
C VAL A 256 0.76 -14.64 -28.56
N LEU A 257 1.78 -14.16 -27.86
CA LEU A 257 2.93 -13.49 -28.41
C LEU A 257 3.98 -14.52 -28.84
N GLN A 258 4.61 -14.28 -29.99
CA GLN A 258 5.76 -15.08 -30.45
C GLN A 258 7.05 -14.74 -29.70
N ARG A 259 7.15 -13.53 -29.16
CA ARG A 259 8.32 -13.02 -28.42
C ARG A 259 7.89 -12.08 -27.31
N CYS A 260 8.62 -12.08 -26.20
CA CYS A 260 8.44 -11.14 -25.11
C CYS A 260 9.31 -9.90 -25.33
N VAL A 261 8.70 -8.80 -25.74
CA VAL A 261 9.38 -7.51 -25.95
C VAL A 261 9.02 -6.57 -24.81
N ALA A 262 10.01 -5.87 -24.26
CA ALA A 262 9.77 -4.84 -23.27
C ALA A 262 8.94 -3.71 -23.90
N VAL A 263 7.80 -3.42 -23.30
CA VAL A 263 6.94 -2.30 -23.70
C VAL A 263 6.82 -1.36 -22.51
N PRO A 264 7.19 -0.06 -22.66
CA PRO A 264 7.14 0.88 -21.56
C PRO A 264 5.72 0.98 -20.99
N ILE A 265 5.66 1.12 -19.67
CA ILE A 265 4.40 1.34 -18.95
C ILE A 265 4.10 2.83 -19.03
N VAL A 266 2.94 3.17 -19.58
CA VAL A 266 2.41 4.54 -19.48
C VAL A 266 1.70 4.66 -18.14
N SER A 267 2.19 5.54 -17.27
CA SER A 267 1.58 5.81 -15.97
C SER A 267 0.81 7.13 -16.00
N GLY A 268 -0.23 7.18 -15.18
CA GLY A 268 -1.07 8.35 -14.94
C GLY A 268 -1.94 8.07 -13.73
N LEU A 269 -2.88 8.97 -13.43
CA LEU A 269 -3.81 8.77 -12.33
C LEU A 269 -5.25 8.94 -12.83
N SER A 270 -6.06 7.92 -12.60
CA SER A 270 -7.51 7.99 -12.77
C SER A 270 -8.11 9.04 -11.84
N ALA A 271 -9.21 9.67 -12.25
CA ALA A 271 -9.93 10.65 -11.43
C ALA A 271 -10.24 10.18 -9.99
N PRO A 272 -10.84 9.01 -9.75
CA PRO A 272 -11.12 8.56 -8.38
C PRO A 272 -9.85 8.38 -7.53
N LEU A 273 -8.76 7.92 -8.16
CA LEU A 273 -7.50 7.78 -7.44
C LEU A 273 -6.87 9.14 -7.11
N LYS A 274 -6.94 10.12 -8.02
CA LYS A 274 -6.49 11.49 -7.73
C LYS A 274 -7.23 12.08 -6.54
N GLU A 275 -8.55 11.90 -6.49
CA GLU A 275 -9.40 12.36 -5.39
C GLU A 275 -8.98 11.74 -4.06
N LEU A 276 -8.79 10.42 -4.02
CA LEU A 276 -8.33 9.72 -2.81
C LEU A 276 -6.97 10.25 -2.33
N LEU A 277 -5.97 10.29 -3.21
CA LEU A 277 -4.61 10.68 -2.82
C LEU A 277 -4.56 12.14 -2.35
N ASN A 278 -5.27 13.04 -3.04
CA ASN A 278 -5.40 14.43 -2.62
C ASN A 278 -6.13 14.57 -1.28
N MET A 279 -7.18 13.79 -1.03
CA MET A 279 -7.90 13.79 0.24
C MET A 279 -6.97 13.43 1.41
N ILE A 280 -6.17 12.38 1.24
CA ILE A 280 -5.20 11.93 2.24
C ILE A 280 -4.17 13.02 2.50
N ILE A 281 -3.57 13.58 1.44
CA ILE A 281 -2.60 14.67 1.57
C ILE A 281 -3.20 15.89 2.28
N ASP A 282 -4.43 16.27 1.93
CA ASP A 282 -5.12 17.40 2.55
C ASP A 282 -5.42 17.16 4.03
N GLN A 283 -5.78 15.93 4.40
CA GLN A 283 -5.96 15.55 5.80
C GLN A 283 -4.63 15.62 6.57
N THR A 284 -3.55 15.12 5.98
CA THR A 284 -2.21 15.16 6.57
C THR A 284 -1.71 16.60 6.74
N ILE A 285 -1.88 17.46 5.74
CA ILE A 285 -1.54 18.90 5.85
C ILE A 285 -2.34 19.58 6.97
N ARG A 286 -3.64 19.28 7.09
CA ARG A 286 -4.46 19.80 8.20
C ARG A 286 -3.90 19.36 9.55
N LYS A 287 -3.52 18.09 9.70
CA LYS A 287 -2.91 17.57 10.94
C LYS A 287 -1.60 18.29 11.26
N ALA A 288 -0.69 18.45 10.29
CA ALA A 288 0.56 19.18 10.47
C ALA A 288 0.31 20.62 10.94
N ARG A 289 -0.62 21.34 10.30
CA ARG A 289 -0.99 22.72 10.68
C ARG A 289 -1.61 22.82 12.08
N SER A 290 -2.42 21.84 12.48
CA SER A 290 -2.97 21.78 13.84
C SER A 290 -1.85 21.62 14.87
N ILE A 291 -0.87 20.74 14.62
CA ILE A 291 0.28 20.57 15.52
C ILE A 291 1.11 21.87 15.58
N THR A 292 1.43 22.46 14.42
CA THR A 292 2.13 23.76 14.34
C THR A 292 1.42 24.82 15.17
N SER A 293 0.10 24.97 15.02
CA SER A 293 -0.67 25.96 15.78
C SER A 293 -0.63 25.71 17.29
N VAL A 294 -0.58 24.46 17.76
CA VAL A 294 -0.44 24.16 19.18
C VAL A 294 0.95 24.54 19.65
N LEU A 295 2.00 24.10 18.95
CA LEU A 295 3.38 24.40 19.33
C LEU A 295 3.65 25.91 19.38
N GLU A 296 3.16 26.68 18.42
CA GLU A 296 3.30 28.14 18.41
C GLU A 296 2.58 28.82 19.58
N ARG A 297 1.40 28.35 19.98
CA ARG A 297 0.65 28.92 21.12
C ARG A 297 1.35 28.70 22.46
N TYR A 298 1.97 27.54 22.63
CA TYR A 298 2.63 27.15 23.89
C TYR A 298 4.14 27.41 23.89
N TYR A 299 4.69 27.92 22.78
CA TYR A 299 6.08 28.34 22.73
C TYR A 299 6.29 29.61 23.55
N ILE A 300 6.87 29.46 24.73
CA ILE A 300 7.32 30.58 25.54
C ILE A 300 8.69 31.02 25.01
N SER A 301 8.74 32.12 24.27
CA SER A 301 9.99 32.80 23.90
C SER A 301 10.60 33.55 25.09
N THR A 302 10.98 32.85 26.16
CA THR A 302 11.86 33.42 27.20
C THR A 302 12.50 32.30 27.99
N PRO A 303 13.84 32.16 28.02
CA PRO A 303 14.47 31.65 29.22
C PRO A 303 14.12 32.63 30.36
N PRO A 304 13.84 32.18 31.60
CA PRO A 304 13.83 33.10 32.71
C PRO A 304 15.21 33.76 32.72
N LEU A 305 15.28 35.09 32.61
CA LEU A 305 16.47 35.79 33.08
C LEU A 305 16.61 35.39 34.54
N GLU A 306 17.61 34.56 34.84
CA GLU A 306 18.22 34.57 36.16
C GLU A 306 18.59 36.03 36.41
N ARG A 307 17.77 36.68 37.24
CA ARG A 307 18.11 37.95 37.84
C ARG A 307 19.47 37.73 38.47
N LEU A 308 20.47 38.50 38.01
CA LEU A 308 21.68 38.79 38.75
C LEU A 308 21.28 39.08 40.20
N ALA A 309 21.44 38.10 41.08
CA ALA A 309 21.34 38.32 42.51
C ALA A 309 22.57 39.16 42.87
N GLN A 310 22.36 40.47 42.98
CA GLN A 310 23.26 41.34 43.72
C GLN A 310 23.42 40.75 45.11
N GLU A 311 24.67 40.46 45.46
CA GLU A 311 25.13 40.37 46.83
C GLU A 311 24.77 41.66 47.56
N ASP A 312 24.08 41.54 48.70
CA ASP A 312 24.29 42.43 49.82
C ASP A 312 24.05 41.68 51.13
N HIS A 313 25.01 41.85 52.02
CA HIS A 313 25.16 41.19 53.32
C HIS A 313 24.04 41.54 54.31
N MET A 314 23.71 40.61 55.22
CA MET A 314 24.00 40.73 56.68
C MET A 314 23.08 39.87 57.55
N ASN A 315 23.73 39.16 58.48
CA ASN A 315 23.32 38.79 59.85
C ASN A 315 22.54 37.49 60.12
N GLU A 316 23.37 36.51 60.48
CA GLU A 316 23.19 35.41 61.43
C GLU A 316 22.52 35.83 62.76
N ILE A 317 21.53 35.03 63.22
CA ILE A 317 21.19 34.86 64.65
C ILE A 317 20.84 33.37 64.86
N PRO A 318 21.50 32.64 65.78
CA PRO A 318 21.19 31.24 66.09
C PRO A 318 20.29 31.15 67.33
N ILE A 319 19.17 30.41 67.28
CA ILE A 319 18.49 29.95 68.50
C ILE A 319 17.94 28.52 68.29
N ASP A 320 18.37 27.67 69.22
CA ASP A 320 18.05 26.27 69.44
C ASP A 320 16.73 26.11 70.24
N GLY A 321 16.07 24.96 70.14
CA GLY A 321 15.10 24.49 71.15
C GLY A 321 13.60 24.41 70.80
N GLU A 322 13.12 23.17 70.73
CA GLU A 322 11.81 22.68 71.22
C GLU A 322 10.49 23.11 70.52
N GLN A 323 10.01 22.20 69.67
CA GLN A 323 8.82 21.36 69.93
C GLN A 323 7.51 22.06 70.36
N ARG A 324 6.61 22.37 69.40
CA ARG A 324 5.28 21.74 69.22
C ARG A 324 4.31 22.51 68.32
N VAL A 325 3.66 21.73 67.44
CA VAL A 325 2.27 21.83 66.95
C VAL A 325 1.98 22.90 65.89
N GLY A 326 1.73 22.42 64.67
CA GLY A 326 1.16 23.23 63.59
C GLY A 326 1.17 22.53 62.24
N ASP A 327 0.45 21.42 62.13
CA ASP A 327 -0.19 20.90 60.91
C ASP A 327 0.62 20.85 59.59
N GLY A 328 1.07 19.65 59.26
CA GLY A 328 1.62 19.32 57.94
C GLY A 328 1.51 17.82 57.67
N SER A 329 0.30 17.27 57.74
CA SER A 329 0.03 15.86 57.43
C SER A 329 -1.01 15.72 56.33
N SER A 330 -0.61 15.09 55.22
CA SER A 330 -1.37 14.23 54.29
C SER A 330 -0.75 14.45 52.91
N TRP A 331 0.10 13.57 52.38
CA TRP A 331 -0.32 12.43 51.56
C TRP A 331 0.72 11.29 51.57
N ARG A 332 1.25 10.96 52.75
CA ARG A 332 2.15 9.82 52.91
C ARG A 332 1.55 8.78 53.83
N MET A 333 0.52 8.08 53.34
CA MET A 333 0.16 6.73 53.80
C MET A 333 -1.00 6.17 52.96
N MET A 334 -0.73 5.14 52.16
CA MET A 334 -1.44 3.86 52.21
C MET A 334 -0.80 2.92 51.18
N ILE A 335 0.29 2.30 51.60
CA ILE A 335 0.67 0.97 51.11
C ILE A 335 0.44 0.02 52.30
N GLU A 336 -0.36 -0.99 51.99
CA GLU A 336 -0.47 -2.33 52.59
C GLU A 336 -1.21 -2.59 53.90
N SER A 337 -1.97 -3.69 53.81
CA SER A 337 -2.32 -4.71 54.82
C SER A 337 -3.64 -4.54 55.60
N VAL A 338 -4.65 -5.31 55.19
CA VAL A 338 -5.49 -6.07 56.12
C VAL A 338 -5.80 -7.44 55.50
N ASP A 339 -5.36 -8.49 56.19
CA ASP A 339 -5.56 -9.91 55.88
C ASP A 339 -7.02 -10.38 56.08
N GLU A 340 -7.33 -11.43 55.31
CA GLU A 340 -8.15 -12.61 55.61
C GLU A 340 -9.40 -12.46 56.52
N ASP A 341 -10.59 -12.54 55.92
CA ASP A 341 -11.41 -13.77 56.04
C ASP A 341 -12.76 -13.68 55.28
N ARG A 342 -13.10 -14.80 54.62
CA ARG A 342 -14.41 -15.23 54.07
C ARG A 342 -14.86 -14.79 52.65
N MET A 343 -14.62 -15.74 51.75
CA MET A 343 -15.54 -16.36 50.78
C MET A 343 -15.98 -15.59 49.52
N GLY A 344 -15.54 -16.11 48.37
CA GLY A 344 -16.16 -15.85 47.06
C GLY A 344 -15.21 -16.05 45.88
N SER A 345 -14.74 -17.28 45.69
CA SER A 345 -13.88 -17.69 44.57
C SER A 345 -14.45 -17.28 43.19
N MET A 346 -13.71 -16.44 42.45
CA MET A 346 -13.75 -16.46 40.99
C MET A 346 -12.36 -16.83 40.47
N GLN A 347 -12.32 -18.02 39.88
CA GLN A 347 -11.16 -18.62 39.24
C GLN A 347 -10.68 -17.73 38.07
N ILE A 348 -9.49 -17.17 38.18
CA ILE A 348 -8.72 -16.78 37.00
C ILE A 348 -8.05 -18.06 36.51
N ALA A 349 -8.51 -18.55 35.36
CA ALA A 349 -7.84 -19.64 34.67
C ALA A 349 -6.49 -19.13 34.12
N SER A 350 -5.42 -19.51 34.82
CA SER A 350 -4.07 -19.57 34.28
C SER A 350 -3.93 -20.86 33.48
N TYR A 351 -3.69 -20.74 32.19
CA TYR A 351 -2.94 -21.69 31.36
C TYR A 351 -2.11 -20.79 30.42
N GLY A 352 -0.79 -20.87 30.40
CA GLY A 352 -0.03 -22.10 30.24
C GLY A 352 0.58 -22.04 28.85
N ASP A 353 1.89 -21.75 28.84
CA ASP A 353 2.78 -21.68 27.69
C ASP A 353 2.68 -22.93 26.78
N GLY A 354 2.81 -22.74 25.46
CA GLY A 354 2.71 -23.85 24.51
C GLY A 354 2.56 -23.43 23.03
N HIS A 355 3.71 -23.36 22.34
CA HIS A 355 3.92 -23.51 20.90
C HIS A 355 2.70 -23.71 19.98
N ASN A 356 2.45 -22.74 19.08
CA ASN A 356 2.48 -22.90 17.62
C ASN A 356 1.99 -21.61 16.94
N PHE A 357 2.93 -20.85 16.37
CA PHE A 357 2.64 -19.73 15.48
C PHE A 357 2.08 -20.27 14.16
N VAL A 358 0.75 -20.41 14.08
CA VAL A 358 0.03 -20.54 12.80
C VAL A 358 -0.70 -19.22 12.57
N GLN A 359 -0.13 -18.41 11.68
CA GLN A 359 -0.78 -17.27 11.07
C GLN A 359 -2.08 -17.71 10.41
N SER A 360 -3.21 -17.24 10.92
CA SER A 360 -4.49 -17.24 10.21
C SER A 360 -4.86 -15.80 9.88
N VAL A 361 -4.51 -15.38 8.67
CA VAL A 361 -5.05 -14.16 8.05
C VAL A 361 -6.20 -14.63 7.18
N ASP A 362 -7.41 -14.62 7.73
CA ASP A 362 -8.67 -14.48 7.00
C ASP A 362 -9.84 -14.49 8.00
N ARG A 363 -10.15 -13.32 8.55
CA ARG A 363 -11.52 -12.99 8.94
C ARG A 363 -11.81 -11.57 8.48
N ILE A 364 -12.76 -11.49 7.56
CA ILE A 364 -13.39 -10.26 7.08
C ILE A 364 -14.00 -9.57 8.30
N ALA A 365 -13.33 -8.54 8.80
CA ALA A 365 -13.90 -7.55 9.69
C ALA A 365 -14.15 -6.31 8.85
N THR A 366 -15.42 -5.99 8.61
CA THR A 366 -15.84 -4.64 8.22
C THR A 366 -15.25 -3.65 9.22
N PRO A 367 -14.45 -2.65 8.81
CA PRO A 367 -13.96 -1.67 9.74
C PRO A 367 -15.13 -0.75 10.13
N VAL A 368 -15.58 -0.89 11.37
CA VAL A 368 -16.25 0.18 12.10
C VAL A 368 -15.17 1.20 12.41
N PHE A 369 -15.31 2.41 11.86
CA PHE A 369 -14.45 3.54 12.20
C PHE A 369 -14.70 3.91 13.67
N MET A 370 -13.76 3.58 14.53
CA MET A 370 -13.63 4.19 15.85
C MET A 370 -12.49 5.20 15.76
N LEU A 371 -12.88 6.47 15.60
CA LEU A 371 -12.10 7.62 16.03
C LEU A 371 -12.02 7.52 17.54
N ASP A 372 -10.93 6.98 18.07
CA ASP A 372 -10.40 7.23 19.41
C ASP A 372 -9.39 6.11 19.69
N ASP A 373 -8.18 6.35 19.21
CA ASP A 373 -6.91 5.90 19.79
C ASP A 373 -5.79 6.49 18.91
N PHE A 374 -5.49 7.78 19.15
CA PHE A 374 -4.26 8.46 18.72
C PHE A 374 -3.83 9.51 19.75
#